data_AF-A0A1Q8DY24-F1
#
_entry.id   AF-A0A1Q8DY24-F1
#
_cell.length_a   1.000
_cell.length_b   1.000
_cell.length_c   1.000
_cell.angle_alpha   90.00
_cell.angle_beta   90.00
_cell.angle_gamma   90.00
#
_symmetry.space_group_name_H-M   'P 1'
#
loop_
_entity.id
_entity.type
_entity.pdbx_description
1 polymer ?
#
loop_
_entity_poly.entity_id
_entity_poly.type
_entity_poly.pdbx_seq_one_letter_code
_entity_poly.pdbx_strand_id
1 'polypeptide(L)'
;MDNISMKKTTFKMLTVMSLSMISSAALLGCSQKSEDVETIASKQDAVLPVNNQASRNTGAWGGVYMTRDELRAPNINIVDDSSLPNMENDPSLTKWEAKFEGQNAFVTTNGKKLYHDSCAGCHMHEGEGAQGAGYYPPLANNSKMQSKYYIIDILINGFRGMPSFHMMMDDEQMAAVTQYVVNDLNGFKQTVTAEDVAQLRHANPPGYDPSE
;
A
#
# COMPACT_ATOMS: atom_id res chain seq x y z
N MET A 1 35.98 -9.71 -60.52
CA MET A 1 35.17 -9.09 -61.59
C MET A 1 33.84 -8.74 -60.94
N ASP A 2 33.77 -7.70 -60.12
CA ASP A 2 33.38 -6.32 -60.49
C ASP A 2 32.43 -5.81 -59.38
N ASN A 3 33.05 -5.17 -58.38
CA ASN A 3 32.51 -4.05 -57.61
C ASN A 3 31.73 -3.03 -58.48
N ILE A 4 30.75 -2.32 -57.90
CA ILE A 4 30.48 -0.85 -57.96
C ILE A 4 29.19 -0.60 -57.14
N SER A 5 29.23 -0.09 -55.91
CA SER A 5 29.34 1.33 -55.47
C SER A 5 28.05 2.17 -55.55
N MET A 6 27.46 2.37 -54.36
CA MET A 6 26.94 3.62 -53.76
C MET A 6 26.50 4.78 -54.69
N LYS A 7 25.18 5.06 -54.69
CA LYS A 7 24.64 6.39 -55.04
C LYS A 7 24.70 7.31 -53.83
N LYS A 8 25.69 8.21 -53.83
CA LYS A 8 25.78 9.41 -53.00
C LYS A 8 24.80 10.47 -53.54
N THR A 9 23.88 10.94 -52.71
CA THR A 9 23.10 12.16 -52.98
C THR A 9 23.78 13.35 -52.33
N THR A 10 24.36 14.17 -53.19
CA THR A 10 24.99 15.47 -52.97
C THR A 10 23.93 16.50 -52.56
N PHE A 11 24.09 17.15 -51.39
CA PHE A 11 23.36 18.37 -51.07
C PHE A 11 24.34 19.55 -51.05
N LYS A 12 24.12 20.47 -51.97
CA LYS A 12 24.89 21.71 -52.19
C LYS A 12 24.93 22.59 -50.94
N MET A 13 26.14 22.90 -50.50
CA MET A 13 26.47 24.07 -49.68
C MET A 13 26.16 25.35 -50.46
N LEU A 14 25.39 26.28 -49.89
CA LEU A 14 25.43 27.69 -50.27
C LEU A 14 25.56 28.53 -49.00
N THR A 15 26.74 29.13 -48.85
CA THR A 15 27.08 30.10 -47.81
C THR A 15 26.72 31.50 -48.28
N VAL A 16 25.81 32.21 -47.58
CA VAL A 16 25.71 33.68 -47.63
C VAL A 16 25.39 34.23 -46.24
N MET A 17 26.44 34.67 -45.56
CA MET A 17 26.57 35.93 -44.81
C MET A 17 25.29 36.71 -44.40
N SER A 18 25.03 36.68 -43.10
CA SER A 18 24.77 37.80 -42.17
C SER A 18 24.07 39.07 -42.67
N LEU A 19 22.86 39.32 -42.13
CA LEU A 19 22.45 40.63 -41.63
C LEU A 19 21.43 40.47 -40.47
N SER A 20 21.91 40.72 -39.26
CA SER A 20 21.13 40.96 -38.04
C SER A 20 20.13 42.10 -38.24
N MET A 21 18.86 41.93 -37.85
CA MET A 21 18.04 42.88 -37.06
C MET A 21 16.70 42.24 -36.63
N ILE A 22 16.64 41.91 -35.34
CA ILE A 22 15.58 42.27 -34.37
C ILE A 22 14.12 42.21 -34.86
N SER A 23 13.40 41.16 -34.45
CA SER A 23 12.03 41.31 -33.90
C SER A 23 11.61 40.03 -33.17
N SER A 24 11.86 39.97 -31.86
CA SER A 24 11.34 38.93 -30.98
C SER A 24 9.95 39.33 -30.48
N ALA A 25 8.90 38.91 -31.17
CA ALA A 25 7.57 38.80 -30.58
C ALA A 25 7.39 37.36 -30.08
N ALA A 26 7.72 37.15 -28.81
CA ALA A 26 7.42 35.91 -28.10
C ALA A 26 5.91 35.84 -27.83
N LEU A 27 5.22 34.89 -28.49
CA LEU A 27 3.89 34.45 -28.08
C LEU A 27 4.04 33.64 -26.78
N LEU A 28 3.88 34.33 -25.65
CA LEU A 28 3.73 33.74 -24.31
C LEU A 28 2.32 33.12 -24.20
N GLY A 29 2.21 31.85 -24.57
CA GLY A 29 1.08 30.99 -24.23
C GLY A 29 1.39 30.13 -23.02
N CYS A 30 0.78 30.47 -21.89
CA CYS A 30 0.48 29.61 -20.73
C CYS A 30 1.62 28.84 -20.05
N SER A 31 2.52 29.56 -19.37
CA SER A 31 2.87 29.21 -17.99
C SER A 31 3.54 30.42 -17.34
N GLN A 32 2.74 31.40 -16.92
CA GLN A 32 3.23 32.36 -15.94
C GLN A 32 3.32 31.63 -14.61
N LYS A 33 4.49 31.08 -14.30
CA LYS A 33 4.88 30.80 -12.93
C LYS A 33 5.12 32.16 -12.30
N SER A 34 4.09 32.75 -11.70
CA SER A 34 4.27 33.91 -10.84
C SER A 34 5.12 33.43 -9.66
N GLU A 35 6.36 33.89 -9.57
CA GLU A 35 7.30 33.51 -8.51
C GLU A 35 6.89 34.03 -7.11
N ASP A 36 5.71 34.67 -7.01
CA ASP A 36 5.21 35.33 -5.79
C ASP A 36 3.80 34.85 -5.38
N VAL A 37 3.43 33.59 -5.61
CA VAL A 37 2.30 33.00 -4.88
C VAL A 37 2.85 32.30 -3.65
N GLU A 38 2.83 33.02 -2.54
CA GLU A 38 3.07 32.49 -1.20
C GLU A 38 2.09 31.32 -0.96
N THR A 39 2.57 30.09 -1.14
CA THR A 39 1.82 28.91 -0.73
C THR A 39 2.00 28.71 0.78
N ILE A 40 1.10 27.96 1.41
CA ILE A 40 1.20 27.59 2.83
C ILE A 40 2.55 26.89 3.13
N ALA A 41 3.22 26.36 2.11
CA ALA A 41 4.56 25.76 2.20
C ALA A 41 5.72 26.76 2.27
N SER A 42 5.51 28.05 1.94
CA SER A 42 6.58 29.06 1.88
C SER A 42 6.93 29.67 3.25
N LYS A 43 5.99 29.58 4.20
CA LYS A 43 6.24 29.94 5.60
C LYS A 43 6.65 28.69 6.36
N GLN A 44 7.95 28.51 6.57
CA GLN A 44 8.41 27.65 7.64
C GLN A 44 8.10 28.39 8.96
N ASP A 45 6.93 28.10 9.54
CA ASP A 45 6.68 28.52 10.91
C ASP A 45 7.77 27.95 11.83
N ALA A 46 8.13 28.71 12.87
CA ALA A 46 9.05 28.26 13.91
C ALA A 46 8.71 26.81 14.32
N VAL A 47 9.73 25.97 14.52
CA VAL A 47 9.55 24.59 14.98
C VAL A 47 8.88 24.62 16.35
N LEU A 48 7.55 24.57 16.34
CA LEU A 48 6.74 24.34 17.53
C LEU A 48 7.00 22.90 17.97
N PRO A 49 6.96 22.60 19.27
CA PRO A 49 6.99 21.20 19.73
C PRO A 49 5.91 20.43 18.98
N VAL A 50 6.29 19.28 18.40
CA VAL A 50 5.36 18.42 17.66
C VAL A 50 4.23 18.04 18.61
N ASN A 51 3.07 18.66 18.42
CA ASN A 51 1.87 18.27 19.13
C ASN A 51 1.19 17.19 18.28
N ASN A 52 1.56 15.94 18.51
CA ASN A 52 0.98 14.77 17.83
C ASN A 52 -0.55 14.69 18.02
N GLN A 53 -1.09 15.41 19.01
CA GLN A 53 -2.52 15.51 19.27
C GLN A 53 -3.19 16.63 18.45
N ALA A 54 -2.48 17.69 18.06
CA ALA A 54 -3.02 18.75 17.21
C ALA A 54 -3.44 18.23 15.83
N SER A 55 -2.70 17.26 15.27
CA SER A 55 -3.06 16.55 14.03
C SER A 55 -4.29 15.64 14.18
N ARG A 56 -4.71 15.32 15.41
CA ARG A 56 -5.82 14.40 15.70
C ARG A 56 -7.10 15.11 16.12
N ASN A 57 -7.03 16.39 16.50
CA ASN A 57 -8.13 17.09 17.17
C ASN A 57 -8.92 18.08 16.30
N THR A 58 -8.93 17.93 14.97
CA THR A 58 -9.72 18.80 14.07
C THR A 58 -10.45 17.99 12.99
N GLY A 59 -11.38 17.10 13.34
CA GLY A 59 -12.14 16.34 12.34
C GLY A 59 -11.40 15.08 11.85
N ALA A 60 -11.61 13.97 12.56
CA ALA A 60 -11.40 12.56 12.17
C ALA A 60 -10.81 12.32 10.78
N TRP A 61 -9.53 11.90 10.69
CA TRP A 61 -8.79 11.53 9.47
C TRP A 61 -8.97 12.45 8.23
N GLY A 62 -9.64 13.60 8.38
CA GLY A 62 -10.37 14.29 7.32
C GLY A 62 -10.17 15.80 7.36
N GLY A 63 -9.31 16.31 8.24
CA GLY A 63 -8.81 17.69 8.19
C GLY A 63 -8.18 18.07 6.84
N VAL A 64 -7.85 17.08 6.00
CA VAL A 64 -7.40 17.24 4.62
C VAL A 64 -8.52 17.76 3.70
N TYR A 65 -9.79 17.65 4.09
CA TYR A 65 -10.98 18.00 3.30
C TYR A 65 -11.83 19.14 3.89
N MET A 66 -11.33 19.84 4.91
CA MET A 66 -12.09 20.93 5.55
C MET A 66 -11.92 22.26 4.82
N THR A 67 -13.01 23.04 4.79
CA THR A 67 -13.01 24.45 4.37
C THR A 67 -12.32 25.33 5.42
N ARG A 68 -11.94 26.54 5.01
CA ARG A 68 -11.29 27.52 5.91
C ARG A 68 -12.15 27.92 7.11
N ASP A 69 -13.47 27.88 6.95
CA ASP A 69 -14.41 28.22 8.01
C ASP A 69 -14.56 27.05 9.00
N GLU A 70 -14.57 25.81 8.52
CA GLU A 70 -14.56 24.60 9.36
C GLU A 70 -13.27 24.49 10.20
N LEU A 71 -12.12 24.91 9.66
CA LEU A 71 -10.85 24.96 10.42
C LEU A 71 -10.83 26.03 11.53
N ARG A 72 -11.68 27.05 11.43
CA ARG A 72 -11.81 28.11 12.44
C ARG A 72 -12.89 27.84 13.47
N ALA A 73 -13.72 26.82 13.24
CA ALA A 73 -14.75 26.43 14.18
C ALA A 73 -14.10 25.95 15.50
N PRO A 74 -14.75 26.17 16.66
CA PRO A 74 -14.27 25.62 17.92
C PRO A 74 -14.13 24.10 17.84
N ASN A 75 -13.10 23.56 18.50
CA ASN A 75 -12.93 22.11 18.59
C ASN A 75 -14.17 21.48 19.22
N ILE A 76 -14.73 20.47 18.55
CA ILE A 76 -15.83 19.65 19.06
C ILE A 76 -15.36 18.20 19.23
N ASN A 77 -15.92 17.50 20.21
CA ASN A 77 -15.87 16.05 20.22
C ASN A 77 -16.74 15.56 19.05
N ILE A 78 -16.10 15.00 18.03
CA ILE A 78 -16.77 14.48 16.83
C ILE A 78 -17.70 13.33 17.19
N VAL A 79 -17.28 12.56 18.19
CA VAL A 79 -18.05 11.45 18.74
C VAL A 79 -18.62 11.92 20.07
N ASP A 80 -19.95 11.96 20.16
CA ASP A 80 -20.68 12.07 21.42
C ASP A 80 -20.76 10.67 22.03
N ASP A 81 -19.81 10.35 22.90
CA ASP A 81 -19.69 9.05 23.54
C ASP A 81 -20.87 8.75 24.49
N SER A 82 -21.54 9.79 24.99
CA SER A 82 -22.74 9.66 25.83
C SER A 82 -23.94 9.10 25.08
N SER A 83 -23.95 9.21 23.75
CA SER A 83 -25.00 8.69 22.87
C SER A 83 -24.71 7.27 22.36
N LEU A 84 -23.51 6.74 22.58
CA LEU A 84 -23.12 5.42 22.10
C LEU A 84 -23.66 4.31 23.02
N PRO A 85 -24.25 3.22 22.47
CA PRO A 85 -24.59 2.07 23.28
C PRO A 85 -23.31 1.41 23.82
N ASN A 86 -23.39 0.80 25.01
CA ASN A 86 -22.36 -0.14 25.46
C ASN A 86 -22.25 -1.28 24.45
N MET A 87 -21.04 -1.78 24.16
CA MET A 87 -20.79 -2.93 23.29
C MET A 87 -21.73 -4.11 23.55
N GLU A 88 -22.02 -4.43 24.82
CA GLU A 88 -22.94 -5.53 25.17
C GLU A 88 -24.37 -5.32 24.65
N ASN A 89 -24.78 -4.06 24.47
CA ASN A 89 -26.13 -3.65 24.08
C ASN A 89 -26.16 -2.94 22.72
N ASP A 90 -25.08 -3.02 21.94
CA ASP A 90 -25.02 -2.39 20.63
C ASP A 90 -25.72 -3.28 19.58
N PRO A 91 -26.89 -2.87 19.05
CA PRO A 91 -27.60 -3.65 18.03
C PRO A 91 -26.82 -3.74 16.70
N SER A 92 -25.81 -2.88 16.50
CA SER A 92 -24.92 -2.94 15.34
C SER A 92 -23.85 -4.03 15.48
N LEU A 93 -23.59 -4.52 16.70
CA LEU A 93 -22.56 -5.53 16.94
C LEU A 93 -22.86 -6.80 16.15
N THR A 94 -24.10 -7.30 16.15
CA THR A 94 -24.50 -8.47 15.36
C THR A 94 -24.27 -8.28 13.86
N LYS A 95 -24.47 -7.05 13.35
CA LYS A 95 -24.20 -6.73 11.94
C LYS A 95 -22.70 -6.73 11.65
N TRP A 96 -21.88 -6.24 12.58
CA TRP A 96 -20.43 -6.24 12.46
C TRP A 96 -19.84 -7.64 12.61
N GLU A 97 -20.33 -8.43 13.56
CA GLU A 97 -19.96 -9.84 13.71
C GLU A 97 -20.34 -10.67 12.49
N ALA A 98 -21.48 -10.40 11.87
CA ALA A 98 -21.85 -11.03 10.61
C ALA A 98 -20.96 -10.58 9.44
N LYS A 99 -20.50 -9.32 9.45
CA LYS A 99 -19.66 -8.73 8.40
C LYS A 99 -18.19 -9.14 8.52
N PHE A 100 -17.69 -9.28 9.74
CA PHE A 100 -16.31 -9.63 10.08
C PHE A 100 -16.18 -11.07 10.60
N GLU A 101 -17.26 -11.84 10.50
CA GLU A 101 -17.27 -13.28 10.69
C GLU A 101 -16.87 -13.78 12.11
N GLY A 102 -17.17 -13.01 13.16
CA GLY A 102 -17.14 -13.49 14.57
C GLY A 102 -15.76 -13.66 15.24
N GLN A 103 -15.68 -14.51 16.27
CA GLN A 103 -14.55 -14.59 17.23
C GLN A 103 -13.22 -15.10 16.65
N ASN A 104 -13.21 -15.71 15.46
CA ASN A 104 -12.01 -16.27 14.83
C ASN A 104 -11.43 -15.38 13.71
N ALA A 105 -11.88 -14.13 13.53
CA ALA A 105 -11.45 -13.17 12.50
C ALA A 105 -11.61 -13.60 11.02
N PHE A 106 -11.63 -14.90 10.73
CA PHE A 106 -11.80 -15.55 9.44
C PHE A 106 -12.69 -16.79 9.61
N VAL A 107 -13.73 -17.00 8.80
CA VAL A 107 -14.52 -18.25 8.83
C VAL A 107 -14.42 -19.10 7.57
N THR A 108 -13.67 -18.63 6.59
CA THR A 108 -13.51 -19.33 5.30
C THR A 108 -12.17 -20.06 5.23
N THR A 109 -12.17 -21.23 4.59
CA THR A 109 -10.94 -21.95 4.18
C THR A 109 -10.66 -21.79 2.69
N ASN A 110 -11.29 -20.81 2.03
CA ASN A 110 -10.97 -20.46 0.64
C ASN A 110 -9.69 -19.61 0.61
N GLY A 111 -8.58 -20.20 0.19
CA GLY A 111 -7.26 -19.55 0.17
C GLY A 111 -7.21 -18.24 -0.61
N LYS A 112 -7.92 -18.16 -1.75
CA LYS A 112 -8.03 -16.92 -2.53
C LYS A 112 -8.77 -15.84 -1.74
N LYS A 113 -9.92 -16.18 -1.14
CA LYS A 113 -10.68 -15.20 -0.34
C LYS A 113 -9.84 -14.68 0.83
N LEU A 114 -9.18 -15.57 1.57
CA LEU A 114 -8.27 -15.21 2.66
C LEU A 114 -7.15 -14.26 2.19
N TYR A 115 -6.52 -14.56 1.05
CA TYR A 115 -5.50 -13.70 0.48
C TYR A 115 -6.03 -12.29 0.15
N HIS A 116 -7.17 -12.22 -0.53
CA HIS A 116 -7.76 -10.96 -0.96
C HIS A 116 -8.25 -10.11 0.22
N ASP A 117 -8.77 -10.76 1.27
CA ASP A 117 -9.32 -10.07 2.44
C ASP A 117 -8.23 -9.58 3.41
N SER A 118 -7.06 -10.23 3.47
CA SER A 118 -6.05 -9.96 4.51
C SER A 118 -4.63 -9.68 4.02
N CYS A 119 -4.22 -10.26 2.90
CA CYS A 119 -2.85 -10.16 2.42
C CYS A 119 -2.71 -9.08 1.33
N ALA A 120 -3.71 -8.97 0.46
CA ALA A 120 -3.71 -8.09 -0.71
C ALA A 120 -3.67 -6.58 -0.35
N GLY A 121 -4.05 -6.19 0.86
CA GLY A 121 -3.92 -4.80 1.30
C GLY A 121 -2.47 -4.30 1.32
N CYS A 122 -1.51 -5.21 1.54
CA CYS A 122 -0.08 -4.93 1.56
C CYS A 122 0.63 -5.52 0.34
N HIS A 123 0.29 -6.76 -0.03
CA HIS A 123 0.95 -7.49 -1.12
C HIS A 123 0.32 -7.26 -2.50
N MET A 124 -0.73 -6.45 -2.59
CA MET A 124 -1.54 -6.20 -3.78
C MET A 124 -2.34 -7.43 -4.24
N HIS A 125 -3.32 -7.24 -5.11
CA HIS A 125 -4.28 -8.29 -5.48
C HIS A 125 -3.64 -9.44 -6.28
N GLU A 126 -2.63 -9.15 -7.11
CA GLU A 126 -1.90 -10.17 -7.87
C GLU A 126 -0.50 -10.38 -7.31
N GLY A 127 -0.26 -10.04 -6.04
CA GLY A 127 1.01 -10.31 -5.37
C GLY A 127 2.19 -9.47 -5.84
N GLU A 128 1.96 -8.34 -6.52
CA GLU A 128 3.02 -7.50 -7.05
C GLU A 128 3.81 -6.74 -5.97
N GLY A 129 3.30 -6.73 -4.73
CA GLY A 129 3.86 -5.90 -3.68
C GLY A 129 3.65 -4.41 -3.92
N ALA A 130 4.20 -3.59 -3.04
CA ALA A 130 4.04 -2.15 -3.10
C ALA A 130 5.29 -1.41 -2.59
N GLN A 131 5.51 -0.20 -3.12
CA GLN A 131 6.57 0.70 -2.69
C GLN A 131 6.01 2.13 -2.56
N GLY A 132 6.37 2.83 -1.49
CA GLY A 132 5.91 4.19 -1.22
C GLY A 132 6.15 4.55 0.24
N ALA A 133 5.09 4.75 1.02
CA ALA A 133 5.18 4.99 2.47
C ALA A 133 5.80 3.81 3.25
N GLY A 134 5.84 2.62 2.64
CA GLY A 134 6.56 1.43 3.09
C GLY A 134 6.98 0.56 1.91
N TYR A 135 7.73 -0.52 2.19
CA TYR A 135 8.08 -1.55 1.23
C TYR A 135 7.37 -2.86 1.59
N TYR A 136 6.54 -3.34 0.67
CA TYR A 136 5.84 -4.62 0.79
C TYR A 136 6.34 -5.55 -0.32
N PRO A 137 6.94 -6.69 0.03
CA PRO A 137 7.63 -7.51 -0.95
C PRO A 137 6.64 -8.18 -1.92
N PRO A 138 7.01 -8.33 -3.21
CA PRO A 138 6.23 -9.10 -4.16
C PRO A 138 6.22 -10.58 -3.78
N LEU A 139 5.02 -11.17 -3.84
CA LEU A 139 4.78 -12.60 -3.71
C LEU A 139 4.71 -13.27 -5.07
N ALA A 140 4.20 -12.60 -6.10
CA ALA A 140 4.18 -13.12 -7.46
C ALA A 140 5.58 -13.08 -8.10
N ASN A 141 5.85 -14.04 -8.98
CA ASN A 141 7.14 -14.19 -9.67
C ASN A 141 8.34 -14.28 -8.69
N ASN A 142 8.11 -14.81 -7.49
CA ASN A 142 9.13 -14.90 -6.44
C ASN A 142 9.43 -16.37 -6.14
N SER A 143 10.64 -16.83 -6.50
CA SER A 143 11.03 -18.24 -6.32
C SER A 143 10.99 -18.71 -4.87
N LYS A 144 11.10 -17.80 -3.89
CA LYS A 144 10.97 -18.16 -2.47
C LYS A 144 9.57 -18.68 -2.12
N MET A 145 8.55 -18.26 -2.87
CA MET A 145 7.18 -18.74 -2.70
C MET A 145 6.99 -20.19 -3.11
N GLN A 146 8.00 -20.84 -3.69
CA GLN A 146 7.97 -22.29 -3.86
C GLN A 146 8.09 -23.01 -2.51
N SER A 147 8.67 -22.43 -1.47
CA SER A 147 8.78 -23.10 -0.18
C SER A 147 7.53 -22.87 0.67
N LYS A 148 6.64 -23.86 0.72
CA LYS A 148 5.44 -23.79 1.59
C LYS A 148 5.80 -23.53 3.06
N TYR A 149 6.86 -24.15 3.57
CA TYR A 149 7.27 -23.97 4.97
C TYR A 149 7.83 -22.58 5.26
N TYR A 150 8.47 -21.94 4.29
CA TYR A 150 8.88 -20.54 4.44
C TYR A 150 7.68 -19.61 4.58
N ILE A 151 6.63 -19.82 3.78
CA ILE A 151 5.41 -19.02 3.86
C ILE A 151 4.69 -19.27 5.20
N ILE A 152 4.51 -20.55 5.57
CA ILE A 152 3.84 -20.93 6.82
C ILE A 152 4.57 -20.33 8.02
N ASP A 153 5.90 -20.43 8.09
CA ASP A 153 6.70 -19.85 9.16
C ASP A 153 6.45 -18.35 9.32
N ILE A 154 6.40 -17.61 8.21
CA ILE A 154 6.10 -16.17 8.22
C ILE A 154 4.65 -15.89 8.66
N LEU A 155 3.67 -16.69 8.26
CA LEU A 155 2.29 -16.50 8.70
C LEU A 155 2.13 -16.73 10.21
N ILE A 156 2.81 -17.74 10.75
CA ILE A 156 2.80 -18.05 12.18
C ILE A 156 3.54 -16.96 12.95
N ASN A 157 4.70 -16.52 12.47
CA ASN A 157 5.61 -15.71 13.28
C ASN A 157 5.52 -14.20 13.01
N GLY A 158 4.94 -13.80 11.90
CA GLY A 158 5.22 -12.49 11.32
C GLY A 158 6.65 -12.42 10.79
N PHE A 159 6.96 -11.32 10.10
CA PHE A 159 8.33 -11.07 9.66
C PHE A 159 8.50 -9.59 9.34
N ARG A 160 9.35 -8.89 10.10
CA ARG A 160 9.49 -7.43 9.99
C ARG A 160 8.13 -6.79 10.29
N GLY A 161 7.77 -5.75 9.55
CA GLY A 161 6.44 -5.13 9.64
C GLY A 161 5.26 -6.01 9.22
N MET A 162 5.45 -7.28 8.81
CA MET A 162 4.35 -8.20 8.53
C MET A 162 3.80 -8.79 9.84
N PRO A 163 2.51 -8.63 10.16
CA PRO A 163 1.93 -9.13 11.40
C PRO A 163 1.91 -10.67 11.43
N SER A 164 1.93 -11.22 12.65
CA SER A 164 1.64 -12.63 12.88
C SER A 164 0.13 -12.89 12.75
N PHE A 165 -0.21 -14.01 12.11
CA PHE A 165 -1.57 -14.53 12.00
C PHE A 165 -1.84 -15.70 12.94
N HIS A 166 -0.92 -16.01 13.85
CA HIS A 166 -0.99 -17.16 14.77
C HIS A 166 -2.35 -17.25 15.49
N MET A 167 -2.81 -16.14 16.08
CA MET A 167 -4.06 -16.08 16.84
C MET A 167 -5.29 -15.82 15.97
N MET A 168 -5.08 -15.49 14.68
CA MET A 168 -6.16 -15.05 13.79
C MET A 168 -6.59 -16.16 12.84
N MET A 169 -5.69 -17.04 12.40
CA MET A 169 -6.00 -18.14 11.48
C MET A 169 -5.67 -19.50 12.10
N ASP A 170 -6.58 -20.45 11.92
CA ASP A 170 -6.33 -21.86 12.21
C ASP A 170 -5.39 -22.52 11.18
N ASP A 171 -5.10 -23.80 11.36
CA ASP A 171 -4.17 -24.55 10.52
C ASP A 171 -4.70 -24.73 9.10
N GLU A 172 -6.00 -25.01 8.96
CA GLU A 172 -6.67 -25.18 7.68
C GLU A 172 -6.64 -23.88 6.86
N GLN A 173 -6.87 -22.74 7.51
CA GLN A 173 -6.85 -21.41 6.88
C GLN A 173 -5.45 -21.01 6.43
N MET A 174 -4.44 -21.18 7.29
CA MET A 174 -3.05 -20.92 6.92
C MET A 174 -2.58 -21.83 5.79
N ALA A 175 -2.98 -23.10 5.81
CA ALA A 175 -2.68 -24.03 4.73
C ALA A 175 -3.34 -23.57 3.42
N ALA A 176 -4.61 -23.16 3.45
CA ALA A 176 -5.34 -22.74 2.26
C ALA A 176 -4.76 -21.48 1.62
N VAL A 177 -4.43 -20.44 2.40
CA VAL A 177 -3.83 -19.22 1.85
C VAL A 177 -2.41 -19.48 1.34
N THR A 178 -1.63 -20.33 2.03
CA THR A 178 -0.32 -20.77 1.53
C THR A 178 -0.48 -21.53 0.21
N GLN A 179 -1.46 -22.42 0.12
CA GLN A 179 -1.74 -23.19 -1.10
C GLN A 179 -2.04 -22.27 -2.29
N TYR A 180 -2.83 -21.22 -2.07
CA TYR A 180 -3.13 -20.20 -3.08
C TYR A 180 -1.87 -19.45 -3.53
N VAL A 181 -1.05 -18.97 -2.58
CA VAL A 181 0.19 -18.24 -2.90
C VAL A 181 1.16 -19.11 -3.68
N VAL A 182 1.33 -20.38 -3.28
CA VAL A 182 2.27 -21.30 -3.94
C VAL A 182 1.76 -21.70 -5.33
N ASN A 183 0.51 -22.13 -5.45
CA ASN A 183 0.01 -22.72 -6.69
C ASN A 183 -0.69 -21.72 -7.60
N ASP A 184 -1.71 -21.03 -7.11
CA ASP A 184 -2.56 -20.21 -7.97
C ASP A 184 -1.86 -18.90 -8.36
N LEU A 185 -1.14 -18.28 -7.42
CA LEU A 185 -0.43 -17.03 -7.65
C LEU A 185 0.90 -17.22 -8.39
N ASN A 186 1.60 -18.33 -8.16
CA ASN A 186 2.95 -18.55 -8.70
C ASN A 186 3.08 -19.77 -9.64
N GLY A 187 2.04 -20.58 -9.82
CA GLY A 187 2.03 -21.73 -10.72
C GLY A 187 2.85 -22.93 -10.24
N PHE A 188 3.31 -22.95 -8.99
CA PHE A 188 3.97 -24.13 -8.44
C PHE A 188 2.95 -25.26 -8.25
N LYS A 189 3.44 -26.50 -8.10
CA LYS A 189 2.60 -27.67 -7.93
C LYS A 189 2.94 -28.34 -6.62
N GLN A 190 2.51 -27.73 -5.52
CA GLN A 190 2.66 -28.29 -4.18
C GLN A 190 1.32 -28.57 -3.55
N THR A 191 1.31 -29.57 -2.68
CA THR A 191 0.22 -29.80 -1.74
C THR A 191 0.62 -29.20 -0.39
N VAL A 192 -0.22 -28.32 0.12
CA VAL A 192 -0.08 -27.71 1.45
C VAL A 192 -1.26 -28.16 2.30
N THR A 193 -0.98 -28.74 3.46
CA THR A 193 -1.99 -29.33 4.36
C THR A 193 -2.02 -28.64 5.72
N ALA A 194 -3.08 -28.86 6.50
CA ALA A 194 -3.14 -28.37 7.88
C ALA A 194 -2.02 -28.97 8.74
N GLU A 195 -1.63 -30.23 8.50
CA GLU A 195 -0.51 -30.88 9.20
C GLU A 195 0.83 -30.19 8.93
N ASP A 196 1.04 -29.64 7.72
CA ASP A 196 2.24 -28.84 7.40
C ASP A 196 2.35 -27.59 8.26
N VAL A 197 1.20 -27.04 8.69
CA VAL A 197 1.11 -25.87 9.57
C VAL A 197 1.26 -26.30 11.01
N ALA A 198 0.52 -27.33 11.43
CA ALA A 198 0.51 -27.83 12.80
C ALA A 198 1.92 -28.23 13.29
N GLN A 199 2.76 -28.79 12.41
CA GLN A 199 4.14 -29.17 12.77
C GLN A 199 5.06 -27.97 13.06
N LEU A 200 4.76 -26.78 12.51
CA LEU A 200 5.52 -25.55 12.74
C LEU A 200 4.89 -24.69 13.83
N ARG A 201 3.60 -24.87 14.10
CA ARG A 201 2.86 -24.06 15.06
C ARG A 201 3.31 -24.36 16.49
N HIS A 202 3.82 -23.32 17.13
CA HIS A 202 4.12 -23.32 18.56
C HIS A 202 2.91 -22.83 19.37
N ALA A 203 2.87 -23.13 20.68
CA ALA A 203 1.69 -22.85 21.50
C ALA A 203 1.48 -21.35 21.80
N ASN A 204 2.56 -20.57 21.86
CA ASN A 204 2.52 -19.19 22.33
C ASN A 204 2.77 -18.24 21.16
N PRO A 205 1.84 -17.32 20.84
CA PRO A 205 2.08 -16.37 19.76
C PRO A 205 3.37 -15.55 20.02
N PRO A 206 4.06 -15.09 18.97
CA PRO A 206 5.24 -14.27 19.15
C PRO A 206 4.86 -12.98 19.89
N GLY A 207 5.55 -12.69 20.99
CA GLY A 207 5.31 -11.48 21.79
C GLY A 207 5.83 -10.19 21.16
N TYR A 208 6.67 -10.32 20.12
CA TYR A 208 7.31 -9.25 19.36
C TYR A 208 7.72 -9.80 17.98
N ASP A 209 7.96 -8.94 17.00
CA ASP A 209 8.45 -9.37 15.69
C ASP A 209 9.83 -10.03 15.86
N PRO A 210 10.02 -11.30 15.50
CA PRO A 210 11.29 -12.01 15.71
C PRO A 210 12.46 -11.46 14.88
N SER A 211 12.20 -10.52 13.96
CA SER A 211 13.25 -9.88 13.16
C SER A 211 13.81 -8.59 13.75
N GLU A 212 13.27 -8.12 14.88
CA GLU A 212 13.82 -7.03 15.69
C GLU A 212 14.73 -7.56 16.81
#